data_AF-S3C5S1-F1
#
_entry.id   AF-S3C5S1-F1
#
_cell.length_a   1.000
_cell.length_b   1.000
_cell.length_c   1.000
_cell.angle_alpha   90.00
_cell.angle_beta   90.00
_cell.angle_gamma   90.00
#
_symmetry.space_group_name_H-M   'P 1'
#
loop_
_entity.id
_entity.type
_entity.pdbx_description
1 polymer ?
#
loop_
_entity_poly.entity_id
_entity_poly.type
_entity_poly.pdbx_seq_one_letter_code
_entity_poly.pdbx_strand_id
1 'polypeptide(L)'
;MANKVLVAYVVADILFVIMGAIMLGFSVIVQQILDKTPTTGTQAVITLLYSKFPLTAGIVNAIFYFITFLFTIPAIIMPTRGWLKISGYMIVLTALFSLVIGLDLWIITLNTKEQFAILWSQQTSATQDLMQTSFSCCGFFNSTSPAFVTDATCSSPAAAALVRGCAAPISSFANVFIDDIFTAVFGMCGIAGVLVIATSCLSKDRKERERFRYIDEKMGATRTF
;
A
#
# COMPACT_ATOMS: atom_id res chain seq x y z
N MET A 1 30.04 -6.75 -22.90
CA MET A 1 29.38 -7.57 -21.86
C MET A 1 28.53 -6.66 -20.99
N ALA A 2 27.23 -6.93 -20.85
CA ALA A 2 26.37 -6.11 -20.00
C ALA A 2 26.86 -6.14 -18.54
N ASN A 3 26.97 -4.98 -17.92
CA ASN A 3 27.37 -4.86 -16.52
C ASN A 3 26.28 -5.49 -15.65
N LYS A 4 26.59 -6.60 -14.96
CA LYS A 4 25.63 -7.32 -14.10
C LYS A 4 25.01 -6.40 -13.04
N VAL A 5 25.77 -5.42 -12.53
CA VAL A 5 25.29 -4.42 -11.57
C VAL A 5 24.24 -3.50 -12.19
N LEU A 6 24.44 -3.07 -13.43
CA LEU A 6 23.48 -2.26 -14.16
C LEU A 6 22.19 -3.05 -14.45
N VAL A 7 22.31 -4.34 -14.82
CA VAL A 7 21.14 -5.19 -15.06
C VAL A 7 20.31 -5.35 -13.78
N ALA A 8 20.96 -5.63 -12.64
CA ALA A 8 20.28 -5.73 -11.35
C ALA A 8 19.57 -4.42 -10.96
N TYR A 9 20.21 -3.27 -11.21
CA TYR A 9 19.60 -1.96 -11.01
C TYR A 9 18.35 -1.77 -11.88
N VAL A 10 18.43 -2.07 -13.18
CA VAL A 10 17.31 -1.93 -14.11
C VAL A 10 16.14 -2.83 -13.73
N VAL A 11 16.40 -4.08 -13.31
CA VAL A 11 15.34 -4.98 -12.84
C VAL A 11 14.65 -4.42 -11.59
N ALA A 12 15.43 -3.93 -10.62
CA ALA A 12 14.87 -3.31 -9.41
C ALA A 12 14.06 -2.04 -9.74
N ASP A 13 14.51 -1.25 -10.70
CA ASP A 13 13.86 -0.01 -11.14
C ASP A 13 12.53 -0.29 -11.86
N ILE A 14 12.47 -1.34 -12.68
CA ILE A 14 11.23 -1.82 -13.31
C ILE A 14 10.24 -2.30 -12.24
N LEU A 15 10.69 -3.09 -11.27
CA LEU A 15 9.82 -3.53 -10.17
C LEU A 15 9.28 -2.35 -9.37
N PHE A 16 10.13 -1.34 -9.11
CA PHE A 16 9.75 -0.12 -8.41
C PHE A 16 8.63 0.63 -9.13
N VAL A 17 8.73 0.87 -10.45
CA VAL A 17 7.66 1.56 -11.18
C VAL A 17 6.38 0.73 -11.30
N ILE A 18 6.49 -0.60 -11.40
CA ILE A 18 5.31 -1.50 -11.37
C ILE A 18 4.57 -1.36 -10.03
N MET A 19 5.28 -1.28 -8.91
CA MET A 19 4.65 -1.05 -7.60
C MET A 19 3.88 0.27 -7.55
N GLY A 20 4.45 1.35 -8.11
CA GLY A 20 3.76 2.63 -8.26
C GLY A 20 2.48 2.53 -9.09
N ALA A 21 2.52 1.77 -10.20
CA ALA A 21 1.35 1.54 -11.04
C ALA A 21 0.25 0.73 -10.33
N ILE A 22 0.63 -0.32 -9.59
CA ILE A 22 -0.32 -1.10 -8.77
C ILE A 22 -0.96 -0.22 -7.70
N MET A 23 -0.17 0.59 -6.98
CA MET A 23 -0.68 1.51 -5.96
C MET A 23 -1.68 2.51 -6.56
N LEU A 24 -1.34 3.13 -7.70
CA LEU A 24 -2.25 4.05 -8.39
C LEU A 24 -3.55 3.35 -8.81
N GLY A 25 -3.43 2.19 -9.46
CA GLY A 25 -4.57 1.41 -9.91
C GLY A 25 -5.49 1.04 -8.77
N PHE A 26 -4.93 0.55 -7.66
CA PHE A 26 -5.69 0.24 -6.45
C PHE A 26 -6.43 1.47 -5.91
N SER A 27 -5.73 2.60 -5.71
CA SER A 27 -6.34 3.81 -5.16
C SER A 27 -7.48 4.36 -6.02
N VAL A 28 -7.32 4.36 -7.35
CA VAL A 28 -8.35 4.84 -8.28
C VAL A 28 -9.54 3.89 -8.36
N ILE A 29 -9.29 2.58 -8.46
CA ILE A 29 -10.37 1.58 -8.51
C ILE A 29 -11.20 1.62 -7.23
N VAL A 30 -10.56 1.72 -6.07
CA VAL A 30 -11.26 1.78 -4.78
C VAL A 30 -12.11 3.04 -4.66
N GLN A 31 -11.63 4.21 -5.12
CA GLN A 31 -12.44 5.43 -5.15
C GLN A 31 -13.73 5.25 -5.97
N GLN A 32 -13.66 4.54 -7.11
CA GLN A 32 -14.84 4.24 -7.93
C GLN A 32 -15.80 3.23 -7.27
N ILE A 33 -15.31 2.39 -6.35
CA ILE A 33 -16.13 1.43 -5.60
C ILE A 33 -16.90 2.12 -4.48
N LEU A 34 -16.32 3.17 -3.85
CA LEU A 34 -16.95 3.91 -2.76
C LEU A 34 -18.31 4.53 -3.14
N ASP A 35 -18.50 4.87 -4.41
CA ASP A 35 -19.74 5.46 -4.91
C ASP A 35 -20.86 4.42 -5.18
N LYS A 36 -20.57 3.12 -5.06
CA LYS A 36 -21.53 2.04 -5.35
C LYS A 36 -22.28 1.62 -4.08
N THR A 37 -23.59 1.48 -4.20
CA THR A 37 -24.43 0.93 -3.12
C THR A 37 -24.10 -0.55 -2.90
N PRO A 38 -23.77 -0.98 -1.66
CA PRO A 38 -23.41 -2.37 -1.40
C PRO A 38 -24.61 -3.30 -1.57
N THR A 39 -24.39 -4.45 -2.22
CA THR A 39 -25.44 -5.46 -2.44
C THR A 39 -25.37 -6.62 -1.45
N THR A 40 -24.20 -6.84 -0.83
CA THR A 40 -23.98 -7.86 0.21
C THR A 40 -23.38 -7.23 1.47
N GLY A 41 -23.56 -7.87 2.63
CA GLY A 41 -22.98 -7.38 3.89
C GLY A 41 -21.45 -7.39 3.89
N THR A 42 -20.80 -8.33 3.20
CA THR A 42 -19.35 -8.34 3.03
C THR A 42 -18.87 -7.14 2.21
N GLN A 43 -19.57 -6.80 1.12
CA GLN A 43 -19.28 -5.59 0.34
C GLN A 43 -19.52 -4.33 1.15
N ALA A 44 -20.57 -4.29 1.98
CA ALA A 44 -20.81 -3.17 2.89
C ALA A 44 -19.63 -2.97 3.84
N VAL A 45 -19.13 -4.02 4.48
CA VAL A 45 -17.95 -3.95 5.35
C VAL A 45 -16.73 -3.46 4.59
N ILE A 46 -16.41 -4.04 3.42
CA ILE A 46 -15.25 -3.63 2.60
C ILE A 46 -15.35 -2.15 2.21
N THR A 47 -16.52 -1.69 1.77
CA THR A 47 -16.74 -0.29 1.37
C THR A 47 -16.51 0.65 2.55
N LEU A 48 -16.98 0.26 3.75
CA LEU A 48 -16.74 1.02 4.97
C LEU A 48 -15.25 1.05 5.36
N LEU A 49 -14.52 -0.05 5.21
CA LEU A 49 -13.08 -0.08 5.44
C LEU A 49 -12.34 0.85 4.47
N TYR A 50 -12.68 0.78 3.18
CA TYR A 50 -12.10 1.66 2.16
C TYR A 50 -12.34 3.15 2.43
N SER A 51 -13.46 3.50 3.07
CA SER A 51 -13.73 4.90 3.44
C SER A 51 -12.71 5.48 4.44
N LYS A 52 -11.97 4.62 5.16
CA LYS A 52 -10.92 5.02 6.10
C LYS A 52 -9.52 4.98 5.51
N PHE A 53 -9.35 4.40 4.33
CA PHE A 53 -8.03 4.30 3.73
C PHE A 53 -7.56 5.66 3.22
N PRO A 54 -6.27 6.00 3.36
CA PRO A 54 -5.71 7.26 2.87
C PRO A 54 -5.48 7.21 1.35
N LEU A 55 -6.55 6.99 0.57
CA LEU A 55 -6.49 6.76 -0.88
C LEU A 55 -5.85 7.93 -1.63
N THR A 56 -6.15 9.16 -1.23
CA THR A 56 -5.53 10.37 -1.80
C THR A 56 -4.01 10.40 -1.56
N ALA A 57 -3.55 10.01 -0.37
CA ALA A 57 -2.13 9.90 -0.09
C ALA A 57 -1.49 8.80 -0.94
N GLY A 58 -2.19 7.68 -1.14
CA GLY A 58 -1.77 6.61 -2.07
C GLY A 58 -1.55 7.12 -3.51
N ILE A 59 -2.48 7.92 -4.04
CA ILE A 59 -2.34 8.53 -5.37
C ILE A 59 -1.12 9.47 -5.43
N VAL A 60 -0.97 10.34 -4.44
CA VAL A 60 0.18 11.26 -4.36
C VAL A 60 1.50 10.49 -4.29
N ASN A 61 1.55 9.41 -3.51
CA ASN A 61 2.73 8.57 -3.42
C ASN A 61 3.04 7.89 -4.75
N ALA A 62 2.03 7.36 -5.44
CA ALA A 62 2.22 6.76 -6.75
C ALA A 62 2.78 7.75 -7.79
N ILE A 63 2.36 9.02 -7.73
CA ILE A 63 2.97 10.09 -8.54
C ILE A 63 4.47 10.22 -8.23
N PHE A 64 4.87 10.16 -6.96
CA PHE A 64 6.30 10.16 -6.59
C PHE A 64 7.05 8.95 -7.15
N TYR A 65 6.47 7.76 -7.21
CA TYR A 65 7.08 6.61 -7.88
C TYR A 65 7.38 6.91 -9.35
N PHE A 66 6.40 7.45 -10.09
CA PHE A 66 6.58 7.78 -11.51
C PHE A 66 7.58 8.90 -11.74
N ILE A 67 7.52 9.98 -10.96
CA ILE A 67 8.49 11.08 -11.05
C ILE A 67 9.88 10.54 -10.74
N THR A 68 10.04 9.77 -9.66
CA THR A 68 11.33 9.18 -9.29
C THR A 68 11.88 8.29 -10.41
N PHE A 69 11.04 7.47 -11.03
CA PHE A 69 11.42 6.66 -12.19
C PHE A 69 11.86 7.50 -13.40
N LEU A 70 11.22 8.64 -13.66
CA LEU A 70 11.70 9.54 -14.72
C LEU A 70 13.12 10.07 -14.45
N PHE A 71 13.51 10.23 -13.18
CA PHE A 71 14.87 10.61 -12.78
C PHE A 71 15.85 9.42 -12.78
N THR A 72 15.39 8.17 -12.71
CA THR A 72 16.27 6.99 -12.84
C THR A 72 16.66 6.72 -14.29
N ILE A 73 15.84 7.10 -15.28
CA ILE A 73 16.16 6.99 -16.72
C ILE A 73 17.50 7.67 -17.10
N PRO A 74 17.74 8.97 -16.84
CA PRO A 74 19.03 9.58 -17.12
C PRO A 74 20.14 8.98 -16.25
N ALA A 75 19.82 8.47 -15.06
CA ALA A 75 20.78 7.75 -14.23
C ALA A 75 21.23 6.43 -14.88
N ILE A 76 20.37 5.72 -15.62
CA ILE A 76 20.70 4.51 -16.38
C ILE A 76 21.55 4.85 -17.61
N ILE A 77 21.12 5.84 -18.40
CA ILE A 77 21.70 6.15 -19.72
C ILE A 77 23.02 6.91 -19.59
N MET A 78 23.11 7.88 -18.68
CA MET A 78 24.29 8.73 -18.57
C MET A 78 25.35 8.10 -17.66
N PRO A 79 26.65 8.13 -18.02
CA PRO A 79 27.72 7.59 -17.19
C PRO A 79 27.98 8.42 -15.92
N THR A 80 27.43 9.64 -15.84
CA THR A 80 27.61 10.56 -14.71
C THR A 80 26.97 10.03 -13.43
N ARG A 81 27.63 10.26 -12.30
CA ARG A 81 27.15 9.82 -10.97
C ARG A 81 26.14 10.78 -10.32
N GLY A 82 25.99 12.00 -10.84
CA GLY A 82 25.09 13.01 -10.29
C GLY A 82 23.63 12.55 -10.28
N TRP A 83 23.15 12.08 -11.43
CA TRP A 83 21.78 11.57 -11.57
C TRP A 83 21.47 10.40 -10.65
N LEU A 84 22.42 9.45 -10.46
CA LEU A 84 22.25 8.34 -9.52
C LEU A 84 22.10 8.79 -8.06
N LYS A 85 22.77 9.88 -7.65
CA LYS A 85 22.62 10.41 -6.29
C LYS A 85 21.26 11.06 -6.12
N ILE A 86 20.86 11.90 -7.09
CA ILE A 86 19.58 12.60 -7.06
C ILE A 86 18.43 11.58 -7.04
N SER A 87 18.44 10.62 -7.98
CA SER A 87 17.43 9.56 -8.00
C SER A 87 17.46 8.72 -6.72
N GLY A 88 18.65 8.39 -6.20
CA GLY A 88 18.80 7.70 -4.92
C GLY A 88 18.10 8.38 -3.75
N TYR A 89 18.24 9.71 -3.60
CA TYR A 89 17.54 10.46 -2.56
C TYR A 89 16.02 10.51 -2.78
N MET A 90 15.58 10.62 -4.03
CA MET A 90 14.15 10.58 -4.38
C MET A 90 13.51 9.22 -4.05
N ILE A 91 14.24 8.12 -4.28
CA ILE A 91 13.79 6.77 -3.94
C ILE A 91 13.63 6.64 -2.41
N VAL A 92 14.59 7.15 -1.63
CA VAL A 92 14.49 7.16 -0.16
C VAL A 92 13.27 7.97 0.31
N LEU A 93 13.04 9.16 -0.26
CA LEU A 93 11.87 9.97 0.08
C LEU A 93 10.56 9.25 -0.24
N THR A 94 10.48 8.61 -1.42
CA THR A 94 9.31 7.83 -1.84
C THR A 94 9.09 6.61 -0.94
N ALA A 95 10.17 5.94 -0.53
CA ALA A 95 10.11 4.80 0.40
C ALA A 95 9.61 5.23 1.79
N LEU A 96 10.07 6.38 2.30
CA LEU A 96 9.61 6.93 3.58
C LEU A 96 8.13 7.30 3.53
N PHE A 97 7.68 7.93 2.44
CA PHE A 97 6.26 8.26 2.27
C PHE A 97 5.40 6.98 2.22
N SER A 98 5.85 5.97 1.49
CA SER A 98 5.20 4.65 1.44
C SER A 98 5.15 3.98 2.82
N LEU A 99 6.21 4.11 3.61
CA LEU A 99 6.28 3.58 4.97
C LEU A 99 5.25 4.25 5.89
N VAL A 100 5.09 5.57 5.79
CA VAL A 100 4.08 6.32 6.57
C VAL A 100 2.66 5.84 6.22
N ILE A 101 2.35 5.64 4.93
CA ILE A 101 1.05 5.07 4.53
C ILE A 101 0.87 3.65 5.09
N GLY A 102 1.90 2.81 5.00
CA GLY A 102 1.85 1.45 5.54
C GLY A 102 1.60 1.43 7.05
N LEU A 103 2.24 2.33 7.79
CA LEU A 103 2.04 2.49 9.23
C LEU A 103 0.64 2.98 9.57
N ASP A 104 0.08 3.92 8.80
CA ASP A 104 -1.29 4.39 8.99
C ASP A 104 -2.31 3.25 8.81
N LEU A 105 -2.17 2.46 7.73
CA LEU A 105 -2.99 1.27 7.50
C LEU A 105 -2.85 0.23 8.61
N TRP A 106 -1.63 0.02 9.12
CA TRP A 106 -1.38 -0.89 10.22
C TRP A 106 -2.00 -0.40 11.55
N ILE A 107 -1.99 0.90 11.83
CA ILE A 107 -2.67 1.44 13.03
C ILE A 107 -4.19 1.22 12.95
N ILE A 108 -4.78 1.24 11.75
CA ILE A 108 -6.19 0.91 11.56
C ILE A 108 -6.48 -0.53 12.00
N THR A 109 -5.59 -1.50 11.72
CA THR A 109 -5.82 -2.91 12.13
C THR A 109 -5.80 -3.12 13.64
N LEU A 110 -5.03 -2.31 14.37
CA LEU A 110 -4.99 -2.35 15.83
C LEU A 110 -6.29 -1.84 16.46
N ASN A 111 -6.98 -0.91 15.80
CA ASN A 111 -8.17 -0.24 16.33
C ASN A 111 -9.45 -0.58 15.56
N THR A 112 -9.45 -1.66 14.76
CA THR A 112 -10.58 -2.04 13.89
C THR A 112 -11.91 -2.07 14.63
N LYS A 113 -11.96 -2.67 15.83
CA LYS A 113 -13.20 -2.79 16.62
C LYS A 113 -13.81 -1.43 16.98
N GLU A 114 -12.99 -0.50 17.46
CA GLU A 114 -13.46 0.79 17.93
C GLU A 114 -13.82 1.71 16.76
N GLN A 115 -12.96 1.77 15.74
CA GLN A 115 -13.20 2.58 14.55
C GLN A 115 -14.43 2.11 13.77
N PHE A 116 -14.62 0.79 13.68
CA PHE A 116 -15.77 0.24 12.99
C PHE A 116 -17.08 0.41 13.79
N ALA A 117 -17.02 0.53 15.12
CA ALA A 117 -18.20 0.85 15.95
C ALA A 117 -18.80 2.21 15.57
N ILE A 118 -17.94 3.19 15.34
CA ILE A 118 -18.32 4.55 14.93
C ILE A 118 -18.90 4.51 13.52
N LEU A 119 -18.27 3.77 12.61
CA LEU A 119 -18.79 3.60 11.25
C LEU A 119 -20.16 2.91 11.24
N TRP A 120 -20.33 1.87 12.05
CA TRP A 120 -21.56 1.11 12.18
C TRP A 120 -22.73 2.00 12.59
N SER A 121 -22.56 2.84 13.61
CA SER A 121 -23.62 3.71 14.12
C SER A 121 -24.03 4.82 13.15
N GLN A 122 -23.15 5.17 12.21
CA GLN A 122 -23.42 6.14 11.15
C GLN A 122 -24.13 5.52 9.93
N GLN A 123 -24.21 4.19 9.85
CA GLN A 123 -24.87 3.53 8.73
C GLN A 123 -26.40 3.53 8.84
N THR A 124 -27.04 3.44 7.68
CA THR A 124 -28.49 3.24 7.58
C THR A 124 -28.89 1.85 8.08
N SER A 125 -30.14 1.69 8.49
CA SER A 125 -30.69 0.40 8.93
C SER A 125 -30.60 -0.68 7.85
N ALA A 126 -30.74 -0.32 6.57
CA ALA A 126 -30.59 -1.26 5.46
C ALA A 126 -29.16 -1.82 5.34
N THR A 127 -28.15 -0.97 5.49
CA THR A 127 -26.74 -1.42 5.46
C THR A 127 -26.41 -2.28 6.69
N GLN A 128 -26.96 -1.92 7.85
CA GLN A 128 -26.80 -2.70 9.08
C GLN A 128 -27.44 -4.09 8.97
N ASP A 129 -28.66 -4.19 8.43
CA ASP A 129 -29.35 -5.45 8.14
C ASP A 129 -28.53 -6.36 7.21
N LEU A 130 -28.01 -5.83 6.11
CA LEU A 130 -27.14 -6.59 5.20
C LEU A 130 -25.93 -7.19 5.92
N MET A 131 -25.30 -6.42 6.81
CA MET A 131 -24.15 -6.89 7.60
C MET A 131 -24.57 -7.92 8.67
N GLN A 132 -25.68 -7.71 9.37
CA GLN A 132 -26.21 -8.65 10.38
C GLN A 132 -26.55 -10.00 9.77
N THR A 133 -27.28 -9.99 8.66
CA THR A 133 -27.63 -11.19 7.90
C THR A 133 -26.39 -11.92 7.37
N SER A 134 -25.40 -11.19 6.82
CA SER A 134 -24.21 -11.82 6.22
C SER A 134 -23.24 -12.42 7.24
N PHE A 135 -23.12 -11.82 8.43
CA PHE A 135 -22.20 -12.28 9.48
C PHE A 135 -22.89 -13.03 10.62
N SER A 136 -24.21 -13.26 10.50
CA SER A 136 -25.08 -13.94 11.46
C SER A 136 -24.88 -13.44 12.89
N CYS A 137 -25.07 -12.14 13.07
CA CYS A 137 -24.79 -11.43 14.32
C CYS A 137 -25.82 -10.34 14.60
N CYS A 138 -26.01 -9.95 15.87
CA CYS A 138 -27.02 -8.98 16.28
C CYS A 138 -26.40 -7.81 17.06
N GLY A 139 -26.62 -6.59 16.57
CA GLY A 139 -25.99 -5.37 17.13
C GLY A 139 -24.47 -5.39 16.95
N PHE A 140 -23.78 -4.33 17.39
CA PHE A 140 -22.32 -4.27 17.18
C PHE A 140 -21.52 -4.90 18.33
N PHE A 141 -21.52 -4.30 19.53
CA PHE A 141 -20.86 -4.91 20.69
C PHE A 141 -21.72 -6.00 21.31
N ASN A 142 -23.01 -5.71 21.47
CA ASN A 142 -24.06 -6.60 21.93
C ASN A 142 -25.36 -6.24 21.21
N SER A 143 -26.42 -7.02 21.40
CA SER A 143 -27.74 -6.76 20.81
C SER A 143 -28.26 -5.35 21.11
N THR A 144 -27.94 -4.76 22.26
CA THR A 144 -28.45 -3.45 22.68
C THR A 144 -27.53 -2.26 22.38
N SER A 145 -26.28 -2.47 21.92
CA SER A 145 -25.31 -1.37 21.80
C SER A 145 -24.31 -1.51 20.65
N PRO A 146 -24.39 -0.60 19.66
CA PRO A 146 -25.62 -0.02 19.10
C PRO A 146 -26.72 -1.07 18.83
N ALA A 147 -27.98 -0.66 18.93
CA ALA A 147 -29.14 -1.54 18.83
C ALA A 147 -29.17 -2.31 17.50
N PHE A 148 -29.61 -3.56 17.54
CA PHE A 148 -29.80 -4.39 16.35
C PHE A 148 -30.97 -3.89 15.48
N VAL A 149 -30.92 -4.16 14.18
CA VAL A 149 -32.05 -3.94 13.27
C VAL A 149 -32.83 -5.24 13.22
N THR A 150 -34.16 -5.16 13.27
CA THR A 150 -34.99 -6.37 13.23
C THR A 150 -34.94 -6.96 11.81
N ASP A 151 -34.27 -8.11 11.68
CA ASP A 151 -34.07 -8.83 10.44
C ASP A 151 -34.40 -10.32 10.59
N ALA A 152 -34.11 -11.13 9.57
CA ALA A 152 -34.32 -12.58 9.61
C ALA A 152 -33.44 -13.29 10.66
N THR A 153 -32.32 -12.68 11.06
CA THR A 153 -31.34 -13.22 12.02
C THR A 153 -31.72 -12.87 13.46
N CYS A 154 -32.21 -11.64 13.66
CA CYS A 154 -32.50 -10.95 14.91
C CYS A 154 -33.98 -10.57 14.93
N SER A 155 -34.85 -11.58 14.84
CA SER A 155 -36.31 -11.40 14.68
C SER A 155 -37.00 -10.77 15.89
N SER A 156 -36.41 -10.90 17.08
CA SER A 156 -36.93 -10.32 18.33
C SER A 156 -35.79 -10.01 19.30
N PRO A 157 -36.00 -9.11 20.28
CA PRO A 157 -35.01 -8.83 21.31
C PRO A 157 -34.58 -10.07 22.10
N ALA A 158 -35.49 -11.03 22.32
CA ALA A 158 -35.20 -12.28 22.99
C ALA A 158 -34.30 -13.20 22.15
N ALA A 159 -34.56 -13.30 20.84
CA ALA A 159 -33.70 -14.04 19.93
C ALA A 159 -32.32 -13.37 19.77
N ALA A 160 -32.30 -12.04 19.62
CA ALA A 160 -31.07 -11.27 19.47
C ALA A 160 -30.16 -11.34 20.71
N ALA A 161 -30.72 -11.50 21.92
CA ALA A 161 -29.94 -11.66 23.15
C ALA A 161 -29.17 -13.00 23.22
N LEU A 162 -29.58 -14.01 22.45
CA LEU A 162 -28.89 -15.31 22.35
C LEU A 162 -27.80 -15.31 21.27
N VAL A 163 -27.76 -14.27 20.43
CA VAL A 163 -26.82 -14.13 19.32
C VAL A 163 -25.70 -13.17 19.71
N ARG A 164 -24.46 -13.49 19.30
CA ARG A 164 -23.29 -12.65 19.55
C ARG A 164 -23.35 -11.32 18.78
N GLY A 165 -22.68 -10.29 19.31
CA GLY A 165 -22.47 -9.03 18.61
C GLY A 165 -21.61 -9.16 17.35
N CYS A 166 -21.82 -8.26 16.38
CA CYS A 166 -21.11 -8.25 15.11
C CYS A 166 -19.64 -7.82 15.19
N ALA A 167 -19.19 -7.23 16.29
CA ALA A 167 -17.83 -6.71 16.43
C ALA A 167 -16.76 -7.79 16.20
N ALA A 168 -16.93 -8.99 16.75
CA ALA A 168 -15.96 -10.07 16.59
C ALA A 168 -15.88 -10.63 15.15
N PRO A 169 -16.99 -11.09 14.52
CA PRO A 169 -16.93 -11.64 13.16
C PRO A 169 -16.51 -10.59 12.12
N ILE A 170 -16.99 -9.34 12.25
CA ILE A 170 -16.59 -8.26 11.34
C ILE A 170 -15.11 -7.93 11.51
N SER A 171 -14.63 -7.79 12.74
CA SER A 171 -13.21 -7.47 12.97
C SER A 171 -12.27 -8.58 12.51
N SER A 172 -12.68 -9.85 12.64
CA SER A 172 -11.89 -10.97 12.12
C SER A 172 -11.76 -10.90 10.60
N PHE A 173 -12.85 -10.62 9.90
CA PHE A 173 -12.85 -10.45 8.44
C PHE A 173 -12.04 -9.21 8.02
N ALA A 174 -12.27 -8.09 8.68
CA ALA A 174 -11.60 -6.83 8.40
C ALA A 174 -10.09 -6.92 8.65
N ASN A 175 -9.65 -7.57 9.73
CA ASN A 175 -8.23 -7.72 10.01
C ASN A 175 -7.54 -8.54 8.91
N VAL A 176 -8.06 -9.70 8.52
CA VAL A 176 -7.48 -10.49 7.42
C VAL A 176 -7.39 -9.66 6.12
N PHE A 177 -8.45 -8.93 5.81
CA PHE A 177 -8.50 -8.10 4.61
C PHE A 177 -7.48 -6.94 4.62
N ILE A 178 -7.37 -6.22 5.74
CA ILE A 178 -6.43 -5.09 5.85
C ILE A 178 -4.98 -5.63 5.97
N ASP A 179 -4.79 -6.80 6.60
CA ASP A 179 -3.49 -7.46 6.75
C ASP A 179 -2.83 -7.75 5.39
N ASP A 180 -3.60 -8.28 4.44
CA ASP A 180 -3.12 -8.51 3.07
C ASP A 180 -2.69 -7.19 2.38
N ILE A 181 -3.48 -6.14 2.58
CA ILE A 181 -3.25 -4.84 1.93
C ILE A 181 -2.04 -4.12 2.53
N PHE A 182 -1.94 -4.03 3.85
CA PHE A 182 -0.77 -3.38 4.45
C PHE A 182 0.49 -4.18 4.15
N THR A 183 0.42 -5.52 4.12
CA THR A 183 1.59 -6.36 3.80
C THR A 183 2.08 -6.07 2.39
N ALA A 184 1.18 -5.92 1.43
CA ALA A 184 1.53 -5.49 0.07
C ALA A 184 2.20 -4.11 0.08
N VAL A 185 1.69 -3.15 0.85
CA VAL A 185 2.27 -1.79 0.97
C VAL A 185 3.67 -1.81 1.59
N PHE A 186 3.90 -2.58 2.66
CA PHE A 186 5.25 -2.77 3.21
C PHE A 186 6.17 -3.50 2.23
N GLY A 187 5.65 -4.44 1.44
CA GLY A 187 6.39 -5.08 0.35
C GLY A 187 6.90 -4.08 -0.69
N MET A 188 6.09 -3.07 -1.04
CA MET A 188 6.51 -1.97 -1.92
C MET A 188 7.68 -1.17 -1.32
N CYS A 189 7.65 -0.89 -0.02
CA CYS A 189 8.78 -0.28 0.69
C CYS A 189 10.05 -1.16 0.62
N GLY A 190 9.89 -2.48 0.73
CA GLY A 190 10.97 -3.44 0.57
C GLY A 190 11.65 -3.35 -0.80
N ILE A 191 10.86 -3.28 -1.87
CA ILE A 191 11.37 -3.11 -3.24
C ILE A 191 12.11 -1.77 -3.40
N ALA A 192 11.58 -0.68 -2.84
CA ALA A 192 12.26 0.60 -2.82
C ALA A 192 13.61 0.51 -2.06
N GLY A 193 13.66 -0.20 -0.95
CA GLY A 193 14.89 -0.48 -0.21
C GLY A 193 15.93 -1.25 -1.03
N VAL A 194 15.51 -2.28 -1.78
CA VAL A 194 16.38 -3.01 -2.72
C VAL A 194 16.93 -2.06 -3.78
N LEU A 195 16.10 -1.17 -4.33
CA LEU A 195 16.53 -0.20 -5.33
C LEU A 195 17.53 0.83 -4.75
N VAL A 196 17.39 1.25 -3.49
CA VAL A 196 18.38 2.11 -2.81
C VAL A 196 19.75 1.41 -2.71
N ILE A 197 19.75 0.13 -2.36
CA ILE A 197 20.99 -0.67 -2.30
C ILE A 197 21.58 -0.81 -3.71
N ALA A 198 20.77 -1.14 -4.71
CA ALA A 198 21.21 -1.24 -6.10
C ALA A 198 21.80 0.09 -6.62
N THR A 199 21.18 1.23 -6.28
CA THR A 199 21.67 2.57 -6.59
C THR A 199 23.06 2.80 -5.98
N SER A 200 23.25 2.39 -4.72
CA SER A 200 24.52 2.52 -4.01
C SER A 200 25.62 1.66 -4.64
N CYS A 201 25.30 0.41 -5.00
CA CYS A 201 26.20 -0.48 -5.72
C CYS A 201 26.61 0.09 -7.08
N LEU A 202 25.66 0.54 -7.88
CA LEU A 202 25.92 1.12 -9.20
C LEU A 202 26.74 2.43 -9.09
N SER A 203 26.48 3.25 -8.08
CA SER A 203 27.26 4.46 -7.81
C SER A 203 28.71 4.16 -7.44
N LYS A 204 28.97 3.06 -6.71
CA LYS A 204 30.33 2.58 -6.40
C LYS A 204 31.01 1.99 -7.64
N ASP A 205 30.35 1.14 -8.42
CA ASP A 205 30.91 0.57 -9.64
C ASP A 205 31.32 1.67 -10.64
N ARG A 206 30.51 2.72 -10.83
CA ARG A 206 30.88 3.87 -11.67
C ARG A 206 32.08 4.65 -11.12
N LYS A 207 32.17 4.82 -9.80
CA LYS A 207 33.33 5.47 -9.15
C LYS A 207 34.63 4.70 -9.40
N GLU A 208 34.57 3.38 -9.32
CA GLU A 208 35.74 2.53 -9.56
C GLU A 208 36.17 2.58 -11.03
N ARG A 209 35.22 2.53 -11.97
CA ARG A 209 35.49 2.69 -13.40
C ARG A 209 36.13 4.04 -13.74
N GLU A 210 35.62 5.14 -13.17
CA GLU A 210 36.22 6.47 -13.32
C GLU A 210 37.65 6.50 -12.79
N ARG A 211 37.90 5.87 -11.63
CA ARG A 211 39.25 5.78 -11.05
C ARG A 211 40.20 4.99 -11.96
N PHE A 212 39.78 3.84 -12.50
CA PHE A 212 40.61 3.07 -13.43
C PHE A 212 40.89 3.84 -14.71
N ARG A 213 39.90 4.57 -15.25
CA ARG A 213 40.13 5.46 -16.40
C ARG A 213 41.22 6.49 -16.12
N TYR A 214 41.19 7.16 -14.96
CA TYR A 214 42.24 8.11 -14.59
C TYR A 214 43.62 7.47 -14.39
N ILE A 215 43.69 6.19 -14.00
CA ILE A 215 44.95 5.45 -13.90
C ILE A 215 45.47 5.13 -15.31
N ASP A 216 44.63 4.62 -16.19
CA ASP A 216 44.99 4.29 -17.57
C ASP A 216 45.45 5.54 -18.35
N GLU A 217 44.76 6.67 -18.17
CA GLU A 217 45.15 7.98 -18.71
C GLU A 217 46.55 8.40 -18.24
N LYS A 218 46.90 8.17 -16.97
CA LYS A 218 48.24 8.47 -16.44
C LYS A 218 49.32 7.53 -16.96
N MET A 219 48.97 6.29 -17.29
CA MET A 219 49.91 5.28 -17.79
C MET A 219 50.13 5.36 -19.31
N GLY A 220 49.54 6.35 -19.99
CA GLY A 220 49.68 6.53 -21.44
C GLY A 220 48.98 5.45 -22.27
N ALA A 221 48.16 4.60 -21.63
CA ALA A 221 47.39 3.57 -22.30
C ALA A 221 46.13 4.22 -22.92
N THR A 222 46.28 4.82 -24.10
CA THR A 222 45.13 5.29 -24.88
C THR A 222 44.43 4.09 -25.51
N ARG A 223 43.68 3.31 -24.71
CA ARG A 223 42.72 2.35 -25.26
C ARG A 223 41.41 3.09 -25.50
N THR A 224 41.15 3.37 -26.77
CA THR A 224 39.83 3.76 -27.26
C THR A 224 38.85 2.61 -26.96
N PHE A 225 37.92 2.84 -26.04
CA PHE A 225 36.77 1.97 -25.76
C PHE A 225 35.55 2.46 -26.52
#